data_AF-C0LUP6-F1
#
_entry.id   AF-C0LUP6-F1
#
_cell.length_a   1.000
_cell.length_b   1.000
_cell.length_c   1.000
_cell.angle_alpha   90.00
_cell.angle_beta   90.00
_cell.angle_gamma   90.00
#
_symmetry.space_group_name_H-M   'P 1'
#
loop_
_entity.id
_entity.type
_entity.pdbx_description
1 polymer ?
#
loop_
_entity_poly.entity_id
_entity_poly.type
_entity_poly.pdbx_seq_one_letter_code
_entity_poly.pdbx_strand_id
1 'polypeptide(L)'
;AQAALAQYHKLMDELRFSDALDQVWKIVSRANKYIDETEPWNLAKDPAKKDQLDAVMAHLAESLRLIALLIQPVMTHAPLQIFGQLGLDHENDDHKLVQWGALPAGVKVVEQGTPIFPRLDTEEEVAYIKSKMTPGTAKATVDEKTRKSEIEFKQFDKSEIRVAEILNVEPVKGADKLLKFTLDAGDEGTRQILSGIREFYPDYEKLKGKK
;
A
#
# COMPACT_ATOMS: atom_id res chain seq x y z
N ALA A 1 2.44 -3.93 -32.80
CA ALA A 1 2.83 -4.83 -31.69
C ALA A 1 4.32 -5.21 -31.76
N GLN A 2 4.80 -5.83 -32.84
CA GLN A 2 6.18 -6.33 -32.93
C GLN A 2 7.28 -5.28 -32.71
N ALA A 3 7.18 -4.08 -33.29
CA ALA A 3 8.17 -3.03 -33.09
C ALA A 3 8.25 -2.55 -31.62
N ALA A 4 7.10 -2.45 -30.94
CA ALA A 4 7.04 -2.08 -29.53
C ALA A 4 7.64 -3.17 -28.63
N LEU A 5 7.47 -4.44 -29.00
CA LEU A 5 8.06 -5.59 -28.30
C LEU A 5 9.59 -5.57 -28.36
N ALA A 6 10.15 -5.39 -29.56
CA ALA A 6 11.60 -5.31 -29.75
C ALA A 6 12.19 -4.12 -28.97
N GLN A 7 11.50 -2.97 -28.98
CA GLN A 7 11.92 -1.79 -28.24
C GLN A 7 11.80 -1.99 -26.72
N TYR A 8 10.77 -2.69 -26.24
CA TYR A 8 10.62 -3.04 -24.82
C TYR A 8 11.80 -3.87 -24.33
N HIS A 9 12.15 -4.96 -25.02
CA HIS A 9 13.27 -5.82 -24.63
C HIS A 9 14.59 -5.05 -24.58
N LYS A 10 14.87 -4.24 -25.61
CA LYS A 10 16.06 -3.37 -25.62
C LYS A 10 16.12 -2.44 -24.41
N LEU A 11 15.00 -1.78 -24.06
CA LEU A 11 14.96 -0.86 -22.93
C LEU A 11 15.09 -1.58 -21.58
N MET A 12 14.54 -2.79 -21.47
CA MET A 12 14.73 -3.64 -20.29
C MET A 12 16.19 -4.06 -20.11
N ASP A 13 16.88 -4.42 -21.20
CA ASP A 13 18.32 -4.76 -21.19
C ASP A 13 19.19 -3.55 -20.79
N GLU A 14 18.77 -2.34 -21.18
CA GLU A 14 19.40 -1.07 -20.80
C GLU A 14 19.00 -0.58 -19.39
N LEU A 15 18.20 -1.36 -18.64
CA LEU A 15 17.66 -1.01 -17.30
C LEU A 15 16.80 0.27 -17.28
N ARG A 16 16.19 0.63 -18.42
CA ARG A 16 15.30 1.79 -18.59
C ARG A 16 13.84 1.39 -18.40
N PHE A 17 13.48 0.99 -17.18
CA PHE A 17 12.17 0.41 -16.86
C PHE A 17 10.99 1.34 -17.19
N SER A 18 11.10 2.64 -16.90
CA SER A 18 10.03 3.61 -17.18
C SER A 18 9.74 3.71 -18.68
N ASP A 19 10.79 3.83 -19.50
CA ASP A 19 10.66 3.91 -20.95
C ASP A 19 10.14 2.59 -21.56
N ALA A 20 10.50 1.45 -20.95
CA ALA A 20 9.99 0.13 -21.34
C ALA A 20 8.47 0.05 -21.08
N LEU A 21 8.02 0.46 -19.89
CA LEU A 21 6.60 0.52 -19.55
C LEU A 21 5.82 1.45 -20.48
N ASP A 22 6.41 2.58 -20.89
CA ASP A 22 5.81 3.47 -21.89
C ASP A 22 5.55 2.76 -23.22
N GLN A 23 6.39 1.79 -23.62
CA GLN A 23 6.11 0.98 -24.82
C GLN A 23 4.89 0.09 -24.63
N VAL A 24 4.71 -0.48 -23.44
CA VAL A 24 3.52 -1.29 -23.12
C VAL A 24 2.27 -0.41 -23.17
N TRP A 25 2.33 0.81 -22.63
CA TRP A 25 1.21 1.75 -22.65
C TRP A 25 0.85 2.20 -24.06
N LYS A 26 1.82 2.32 -24.98
CA LYS A 26 1.53 2.55 -26.40
C LYS A 26 0.72 1.41 -27.02
N ILE A 27 0.97 0.15 -26.64
CA ILE A 27 0.18 -1.01 -27.09
C ILE A 27 -1.24 -0.89 -26.56
N VAL A 28 -1.40 -0.58 -25.27
CA VAL A 28 -2.71 -0.36 -24.63
C VAL A 28 -3.49 0.76 -25.33
N SER A 29 -2.86 1.92 -25.55
CA SER A 29 -3.50 3.05 -26.24
C SER A 29 -3.89 2.69 -27.67
N ARG A 30 -3.07 1.92 -28.40
CA ARG A 30 -3.41 1.47 -29.75
C ARG A 30 -4.57 0.48 -29.74
N ALA A 31 -4.63 -0.43 -28.77
CA ALA A 31 -5.74 -1.37 -28.60
C ALA A 31 -7.05 -0.63 -28.30
N ASN A 32 -7.03 0.36 -27.39
CA ASN A 32 -8.20 1.21 -27.12
C ASN A 32 -8.66 1.95 -28.37
N LYS A 33 -7.73 2.58 -29.10
CA LYS A 33 -8.06 3.24 -30.36
C LYS A 33 -8.65 2.27 -31.39
N TYR A 34 -8.17 1.04 -31.41
CA TYR A 34 -8.71 0.00 -32.30
C TYR A 34 -10.13 -0.40 -31.91
N ILE A 35 -10.47 -0.45 -30.62
CA ILE A 35 -11.86 -0.63 -30.15
C ILE A 35 -12.74 0.51 -30.66
N ASP A 36 -12.29 1.75 -30.54
CA ASP A 36 -13.04 2.93 -30.99
C ASP A 36 -13.23 2.95 -32.52
N GLU A 37 -12.20 2.54 -33.28
CA GLU A 37 -12.24 2.48 -34.75
C GLU A 37 -13.14 1.35 -35.28
N THR A 38 -13.23 0.23 -34.55
CA THR A 38 -13.94 -0.98 -35.00
C THR A 38 -15.35 -1.11 -34.42
N GLU A 39 -15.63 -0.40 -33.32
CA GLU A 39 -16.92 -0.38 -32.62
C GLU A 39 -17.56 -1.78 -32.53
N PRO A 40 -16.95 -2.74 -31.80
CA PRO A 40 -17.40 -4.13 -31.80
C PRO A 40 -18.85 -4.31 -31.33
N TRP A 41 -19.36 -3.41 -30.48
CA TRP A 41 -20.77 -3.38 -30.07
C TRP A 41 -21.74 -3.08 -31.22
N ASN A 42 -21.29 -2.40 -32.27
CA ASN A 42 -22.07 -2.15 -33.48
C ASN A 42 -21.95 -3.33 -34.45
N LEU A 43 -20.76 -3.92 -34.58
CA LEU A 43 -20.56 -5.14 -35.39
C LEU A 43 -21.36 -6.33 -34.83
N ALA A 44 -21.49 -6.45 -33.51
CA ALA A 44 -22.26 -7.50 -32.85
C ALA A 44 -23.77 -7.47 -33.13
N LYS A 45 -24.31 -6.34 -33.64
CA LYS A 45 -25.73 -6.21 -33.99
C LYS A 45 -26.05 -6.77 -35.38
N ASP A 46 -25.03 -6.97 -36.23
CA ASP A 46 -25.20 -7.41 -37.62
C ASP A 46 -24.61 -8.82 -37.81
N PRO A 47 -25.46 -9.85 -37.98
CA PRO A 47 -25.00 -11.23 -38.20
C PRO A 47 -24.09 -11.40 -39.41
N ALA A 48 -24.20 -10.53 -40.44
CA ALA A 48 -23.36 -10.61 -41.63
C ALA A 48 -21.92 -10.15 -41.37
N LYS A 49 -21.66 -9.44 -40.27
CA LYS A 49 -20.33 -8.95 -39.87
C LYS A 49 -19.68 -9.81 -38.81
N LYS A 50 -20.22 -11.00 -38.55
CA LYS A 50 -19.72 -11.91 -37.53
C LYS A 50 -18.23 -12.23 -37.68
N ASP A 51 -17.77 -12.52 -38.90
CA ASP A 51 -16.35 -12.83 -39.15
C ASP A 51 -15.43 -11.64 -38.84
N GLN A 52 -15.91 -10.41 -39.08
CA GLN A 52 -15.16 -9.20 -38.74
C GLN A 52 -15.12 -8.99 -37.22
N LEU A 53 -16.24 -9.21 -36.54
CA LEU A 53 -16.29 -9.17 -35.08
C LEU A 53 -15.33 -10.19 -34.47
N ASP A 54 -15.35 -11.43 -34.95
CA ASP A 54 -14.50 -12.50 -34.44
C ASP A 54 -13.00 -12.15 -34.62
N ALA A 55 -12.63 -11.60 -35.77
CA ALA A 55 -11.27 -11.12 -36.02
C ALA A 55 -10.86 -9.97 -35.08
N VAL A 56 -11.75 -9.00 -34.85
CA VAL A 56 -11.51 -7.87 -33.93
C VAL A 56 -11.35 -8.38 -32.49
N MET A 57 -12.24 -9.26 -32.04
CA MET A 57 -12.21 -9.82 -30.69
C MET A 57 -10.96 -10.66 -30.45
N ALA A 58 -10.57 -11.49 -31.43
CA ALA A 58 -9.32 -12.27 -31.35
C ALA A 58 -8.09 -11.38 -31.27
N HIS A 59 -8.04 -10.29 -32.06
CA HIS A 59 -6.95 -9.33 -32.03
C HIS A 59 -6.83 -8.61 -30.67
N LEU A 60 -7.96 -8.25 -30.06
CA LEU A 60 -8.00 -7.61 -28.74
C LEU A 60 -7.58 -8.58 -27.63
N ALA A 61 -8.08 -9.82 -27.64
CA ALA A 61 -7.68 -10.85 -26.70
C ALA A 61 -6.18 -11.14 -26.76
N GLU A 62 -5.62 -11.25 -27.96
CA GLU A 62 -4.17 -11.44 -28.15
C GLU A 62 -3.36 -10.23 -27.67
N SER A 63 -3.86 -9.02 -27.89
CA SER A 63 -3.24 -7.81 -27.36
C SER A 63 -3.18 -7.82 -25.83
N LEU A 64 -4.27 -8.21 -25.16
CA LEU A 64 -4.34 -8.31 -23.70
C LEU A 64 -3.38 -9.38 -23.15
N ARG A 65 -3.28 -10.54 -23.80
CA ARG A 65 -2.32 -11.60 -23.42
C ARG A 65 -0.88 -11.10 -23.44
N LEU A 66 -0.50 -10.40 -24.50
CA LEU A 66 0.85 -9.81 -24.62
C LEU A 66 1.09 -8.71 -23.57
N ILE A 67 0.11 -7.83 -23.34
CA ILE A 67 0.22 -6.79 -22.31
C ILE A 67 0.44 -7.43 -20.93
N ALA A 68 -0.32 -8.47 -20.59
CA ALA A 68 -0.19 -9.18 -19.32
C ALA A 68 1.21 -9.78 -19.13
N LEU A 69 1.81 -10.35 -20.18
CA LEU A 69 3.18 -10.86 -20.13
C LEU A 69 4.23 -9.74 -19.95
N LEU A 70 4.04 -8.61 -20.64
CA LEU A 70 4.99 -7.49 -20.59
C LEU A 70 4.96 -6.71 -19.27
N ILE A 71 3.83 -6.67 -18.56
CA ILE A 71 3.74 -5.99 -17.26
C ILE A 71 4.16 -6.89 -16.09
N GLN A 72 4.34 -8.19 -16.31
CA GLN A 72 4.67 -9.16 -15.25
C GLN A 72 5.91 -8.82 -14.41
N PRO A 73 7.00 -8.23 -14.96
CA PRO A 73 8.16 -7.84 -14.15
C PRO A 73 7.86 -6.73 -13.13
N VAL A 74 6.75 -5.99 -13.30
CA VAL A 74 6.40 -4.82 -12.48
C VAL A 74 5.13 -5.05 -11.67
N MET A 75 4.17 -5.80 -12.21
CA MET A 75 2.91 -6.14 -11.56
C MET A 75 2.82 -7.65 -11.33
N THR A 76 2.63 -8.06 -10.09
CA THR A 76 2.57 -9.49 -9.70
C THR A 76 1.16 -10.09 -9.79
N HIS A 77 0.12 -9.27 -9.63
CA HIS A 77 -1.27 -9.75 -9.57
C HIS A 77 -2.06 -9.53 -10.86
N ALA A 78 -1.90 -8.36 -11.49
CA ALA A 78 -2.67 -8.00 -12.68
C ALA A 78 -2.51 -8.99 -13.86
N PRO A 79 -1.29 -9.47 -14.22
CA PRO A 79 -1.14 -10.47 -15.27
C PRO A 79 -1.97 -11.73 -15.05
N LEU A 80 -1.98 -12.25 -13.81
CA LEU A 80 -2.70 -13.46 -13.43
C LEU A 80 -4.21 -13.26 -13.60
N GLN A 81 -4.72 -12.09 -13.19
CA GLN A 81 -6.13 -11.76 -13.35
C GLN A 81 -6.53 -11.57 -14.82
N ILE A 82 -5.65 -10.99 -15.65
CA ILE A 82 -5.89 -10.89 -17.11
C ILE A 82 -5.95 -12.28 -17.73
N PHE A 83 -4.97 -13.15 -17.43
CA PHE A 83 -4.94 -14.52 -17.93
C PHE A 83 -6.19 -15.30 -17.51
N GLY A 84 -6.55 -15.23 -16.23
CA GLY A 84 -7.76 -15.88 -15.71
C GLY A 84 -9.03 -15.41 -16.42
N GLN A 85 -9.17 -14.11 -16.71
CA GLN A 85 -10.31 -13.61 -17.47
C GLN A 85 -10.32 -14.05 -18.92
N LEU A 86 -9.15 -14.15 -19.56
CA LEU A 86 -9.02 -14.70 -20.91
C LEU A 86 -9.23 -16.21 -20.97
N GLY A 87 -9.42 -16.90 -19.84
CA GLY A 87 -9.52 -18.36 -19.79
C GLY A 87 -8.18 -19.07 -20.00
N LEU A 88 -7.07 -18.36 -19.83
CA LEU A 88 -5.72 -18.88 -20.00
C LEU A 88 -5.15 -19.30 -18.65
N ASP A 89 -4.46 -20.42 -18.66
CA ASP A 89 -3.65 -20.86 -17.52
C ASP A 89 -2.29 -20.15 -17.56
N HIS A 90 -1.93 -19.47 -16.47
CA HIS A 90 -0.62 -18.81 -16.31
C HIS A 90 0.49 -19.82 -16.02
N GLU A 91 0.19 -21.00 -15.50
CA GLU A 91 1.20 -22.05 -15.26
C GLU A 91 1.65 -22.70 -16.58
N ASN A 92 0.79 -22.68 -17.60
CA ASN A 92 1.12 -23.22 -18.92
C ASN A 92 2.10 -22.31 -19.70
N ASP A 93 3.30 -22.83 -19.98
CA ASP A 93 4.35 -22.13 -20.71
C ASP A 93 3.97 -21.78 -22.16
N ASP A 94 3.10 -22.57 -22.80
CA ASP A 94 2.62 -22.29 -24.16
C ASP A 94 1.81 -20.99 -24.21
N HIS A 95 1.09 -20.66 -23.12
CA HIS A 95 0.33 -19.41 -23.03
C HIS A 95 1.22 -18.20 -22.74
N LYS A 96 2.44 -18.44 -22.24
CA LYS A 96 3.43 -17.41 -21.85
C LYS A 96 4.37 -17.02 -22.99
N LEU A 97 4.17 -17.56 -24.20
CA LEU A 97 4.97 -17.21 -25.36
C LEU A 97 4.80 -15.73 -25.73
N VAL A 98 5.90 -14.97 -25.63
CA VAL A 98 5.94 -13.52 -25.95
C VAL A 98 6.06 -13.32 -27.47
N GLN A 99 5.07 -13.82 -28.21
CA GLN A 99 4.97 -13.68 -29.66
C GLN A 99 3.52 -13.45 -30.06
N TRP A 100 3.32 -12.73 -31.16
CA TRP A 100 1.98 -12.52 -31.70
C TRP A 100 1.45 -13.80 -32.36
N GLY A 101 0.17 -14.10 -32.15
CA GLY A 101 -0.52 -15.26 -32.72
C GLY A 101 -0.41 -16.54 -31.89
N ALA A 102 -0.02 -16.43 -30.61
CA ALA A 102 0.08 -17.59 -29.71
C ALA A 102 -1.16 -17.79 -28.82
N LEU A 103 -2.26 -17.06 -29.07
CA LEU A 103 -3.54 -17.35 -28.43
C LEU A 103 -4.05 -18.73 -28.90
N PRO A 104 -4.33 -19.69 -28.00
CA PRO A 104 -4.90 -20.96 -28.40
C PRO A 104 -6.30 -20.76 -28.99
N ALA A 105 -6.61 -21.47 -30.07
CA ALA A 105 -7.95 -21.46 -30.64
C ALA A 105 -8.93 -22.20 -29.71
N GLY A 106 -10.15 -21.69 -29.58
CA GLY A 106 -11.22 -22.33 -28.80
C GLY A 106 -11.17 -22.08 -27.29
N VAL A 107 -10.33 -21.16 -26.81
CA VAL A 107 -10.33 -20.74 -25.41
C VAL A 107 -11.63 -20.00 -25.09
N LYS A 108 -12.31 -20.44 -24.02
CA LYS A 108 -13.51 -19.77 -23.51
C LYS A 108 -13.10 -18.71 -22.50
N VAL A 109 -13.29 -17.45 -22.87
CA VAL A 109 -13.18 -16.29 -21.97
C VAL A 109 -14.24 -16.43 -20.86
N VAL A 110 -13.95 -15.91 -19.67
CA VAL A 110 -14.91 -15.96 -18.55
C VAL A 110 -16.23 -15.28 -18.91
N GLU A 111 -17.34 -15.82 -18.40
CA GLU A 111 -18.69 -15.29 -18.70
C GLU A 111 -18.94 -13.91 -18.07
N GLN A 112 -18.31 -13.63 -16.93
CA GLN A 112 -18.40 -12.34 -16.26
C GLN A 112 -17.01 -11.86 -15.83
N GLY A 113 -16.52 -10.82 -16.51
CA GLY A 113 -15.27 -10.16 -16.18
C GLY A 113 -15.40 -9.34 -14.89
N THR A 114 -14.38 -9.40 -14.03
CA THR A 114 -14.28 -8.54 -12.84
C THR A 114 -13.30 -7.39 -13.13
N PRO A 115 -13.62 -6.12 -12.83
CA PRO A 115 -12.68 -5.03 -13.01
C PRO A 115 -11.38 -5.27 -12.23
N ILE A 116 -10.25 -5.37 -12.95
CA ILE A 116 -8.91 -5.65 -12.38
C ILE A 116 -8.40 -4.47 -11.54
N PHE A 117 -8.71 -3.25 -11.99
CA PHE A 117 -8.32 -2.01 -11.33
C PHE A 117 -9.59 -1.24 -10.92
N PRO A 118 -10.22 -1.58 -9.79
CA PRO A 118 -11.32 -0.78 -9.25
C PRO A 118 -10.83 0.64 -8.97
N ARG A 119 -11.70 1.64 -9.20
CA ARG A 119 -11.38 3.02 -8.83
C ARG A 119 -11.28 3.10 -7.32
N LEU A 120 -10.15 3.58 -6.83
CA LEU A 120 -9.95 3.84 -5.41
C LEU A 120 -10.69 5.13 -5.02
N ASP A 121 -11.28 5.15 -3.83
CA ASP A 121 -11.82 6.38 -3.26
C ASP A 121 -10.67 7.26 -2.77
N THR A 122 -10.49 8.40 -3.42
CA THR A 122 -9.42 9.36 -3.14
C THR A 122 -9.40 9.84 -1.69
N GLU A 123 -10.55 9.94 -1.02
CA GLU A 123 -10.62 10.45 0.36
C GLU A 123 -10.12 9.40 1.37
N GLU A 124 -10.53 8.14 1.19
CA GLU A 124 -10.12 7.02 2.02
C GLU A 124 -8.63 6.69 1.84
N GLU A 125 -8.13 6.72 0.60
CA GLU A 125 -6.71 6.46 0.31
C GLU A 125 -5.78 7.56 0.82
N VAL A 126 -6.18 8.84 0.71
CA VAL A 126 -5.39 9.95 1.29
C VAL A 126 -5.34 9.83 2.82
N ALA A 127 -6.42 9.40 3.46
CA ALA A 127 -6.44 9.12 4.90
C ALA A 127 -5.52 7.93 5.26
N TYR A 128 -5.56 6.85 4.47
CA TYR A 128 -4.70 5.68 4.65
C TYR A 128 -3.21 6.01 4.45
N ILE A 129 -2.87 6.71 3.38
CA ILE A 129 -1.49 7.13 3.09
C ILE A 129 -0.98 8.09 4.16
N LYS A 130 -1.78 9.05 4.64
CA LYS A 130 -1.41 9.91 5.80
C LYS A 130 -1.14 9.07 7.06
N SER A 131 -1.93 8.03 7.30
CA SER A 131 -1.71 7.13 8.44
C SER A 131 -0.40 6.33 8.33
N LYS A 132 0.06 6.01 7.12
CA LYS A 132 1.27 5.21 6.84
C LYS A 132 2.53 6.04 6.61
N MET A 133 2.41 7.27 6.14
CA MET A 133 3.52 8.19 5.81
C MET A 133 4.02 9.03 6.99
N THR A 134 3.53 8.78 8.20
CA THR A 134 4.03 9.48 9.39
C THR A 134 5.01 8.59 10.16
N PRO A 135 6.32 8.58 9.83
CA PRO A 135 7.32 7.96 10.69
C PRO A 135 7.42 8.81 11.97
N GLY A 136 6.99 8.26 13.10
CA GLY A 136 7.34 8.82 14.40
C GLY A 136 6.45 9.94 14.96
N THR A 137 5.16 9.97 14.62
CA THR A 137 4.18 10.38 15.64
C THR A 137 3.26 9.21 15.91
N ALA A 138 3.77 8.23 16.66
CA ALA A 138 2.91 7.60 17.63
C ALA A 138 2.36 8.74 18.52
N LYS A 139 1.21 9.31 18.13
CA LYS A 139 0.25 9.70 19.16
C LYS A 139 0.15 8.44 19.99
N ALA A 140 0.57 8.53 21.25
CA ALA A 140 0.22 7.52 22.22
C ALA A 140 -1.30 7.34 22.11
N THR A 141 -1.74 6.32 21.38
CA THR A 141 -3.04 5.73 21.60
C THR A 141 -2.90 5.16 23.00
N VAL A 142 -3.31 5.99 23.97
CA VAL A 142 -3.51 5.54 25.33
C VAL A 142 -4.48 4.38 25.19
N ASP A 143 -3.95 3.16 25.32
CA ASP A 143 -4.75 1.95 25.30
C ASP A 143 -5.85 2.13 26.33
N GLU A 144 -7.11 2.18 25.89
CA GLU A 144 -8.25 2.47 26.74
C GLU A 144 -8.35 1.44 27.89
N LYS A 145 -7.73 0.26 27.72
CA LYS A 145 -7.58 -0.78 28.75
C LYS A 145 -6.60 -0.44 29.87
N THR A 146 -5.77 0.60 29.73
CA THR A 146 -4.86 1.06 30.79
C THR A 146 -5.41 2.22 31.62
N ARG A 147 -6.60 2.75 31.27
CA ARG A 147 -7.27 3.72 32.14
C ARG A 147 -7.74 3.02 33.40
N LYS A 148 -7.23 3.46 34.55
CA LYS A 148 -7.86 3.13 35.84
C LYS A 148 -9.32 3.60 35.78
N SER A 149 -10.22 2.80 36.33
CA SER A 149 -11.63 3.16 36.50
C SER A 149 -11.76 4.55 37.12
N GLU A 150 -12.73 5.32 36.64
CA GLU A 150 -13.01 6.68 37.15
C GLU A 150 -13.21 6.64 38.66
N ILE A 151 -12.66 7.64 39.36
CA ILE A 151 -12.84 7.78 40.81
C ILE A 151 -14.03 8.70 41.09
N GLU A 152 -14.77 8.43 42.15
CA GLU A 152 -15.82 9.34 42.60
C GLU A 152 -15.24 10.67 43.08
N PHE A 153 -16.00 11.76 42.93
CA PHE A 153 -15.58 13.10 43.34
C PHE A 153 -15.12 13.18 44.82
N LYS A 154 -15.78 12.45 45.73
CA LYS A 154 -15.40 12.38 47.15
C LYS A 154 -14.01 11.77 47.39
N GLN A 155 -13.52 10.94 46.48
CA GLN A 155 -12.19 10.35 46.56
C GLN A 155 -11.13 11.30 45.99
N PHE A 156 -11.49 12.09 44.97
CA PHE A 156 -10.65 13.17 44.47
C PHE A 156 -10.45 14.28 45.53
N ASP A 157 -11.52 14.67 46.23
CA ASP A 157 -11.48 15.71 47.28
C ASP A 157 -10.56 15.37 48.46
N LYS A 158 -10.34 14.08 48.74
CA LYS A 158 -9.37 13.60 49.75
C LYS A 158 -7.91 13.66 49.28
N SER A 159 -7.67 13.90 48.00
CA SER A 159 -6.34 13.89 47.41
C SER A 159 -5.77 15.32 47.38
N GLU A 160 -4.60 15.50 47.97
CA GLU A 160 -3.91 16.80 47.97
C GLU A 160 -2.84 16.81 46.86
N ILE A 161 -2.94 17.77 45.94
CA ILE A 161 -1.95 17.97 44.88
C ILE A 161 -0.96 19.02 45.34
N ARG A 162 0.31 18.65 45.47
CA ARG A 162 1.41 19.55 45.84
C ARG A 162 2.48 19.60 44.75
N VAL A 163 3.15 20.75 44.66
CA VAL A 163 4.30 20.96 43.80
C VAL A 163 5.56 20.61 44.58
N ALA A 164 6.45 19.79 44.02
CA ALA A 164 7.67 19.35 44.66
C ALA A 164 8.90 19.75 43.82
N GLU A 165 9.97 20.18 44.47
CA GLU A 165 11.23 20.54 43.83
C GLU A 165 12.09 19.29 43.57
N ILE A 166 12.66 19.19 42.38
CA ILE A 166 13.52 18.07 41.99
C ILE A 166 14.94 18.32 42.50
N LEU A 167 15.35 17.62 43.56
CA LEU A 167 16.71 17.72 44.11
C LEU A 167 17.72 16.91 43.28
N ASN A 168 17.37 15.69 42.90
CA ASN A 168 18.24 14.83 42.11
C ASN A 168 17.46 13.90 41.17
N VAL A 169 18.09 13.54 40.05
CA VAL A 169 17.55 12.61 39.07
C VAL A 169 18.68 11.75 38.51
N GLU A 170 18.49 10.44 38.58
CA GLU A 170 19.49 9.44 38.17
C GLU A 170 18.83 8.30 37.38
N PRO A 171 19.52 7.72 36.38
CA PRO A 171 19.02 6.54 35.70
C PRO A 171 19.08 5.31 36.63
N VAL A 172 18.04 4.47 36.57
CA VAL A 172 18.02 3.21 37.33
C VAL A 172 18.87 2.16 36.61
N LYS A 173 19.86 1.60 37.32
CA LYS A 173 20.70 0.51 36.79
C LYS A 173 19.82 -0.72 36.50
N GLY A 174 19.82 -1.17 35.25
CA GLY A 174 19.05 -2.33 34.78
C GLY A 174 17.65 -2.01 34.23
N ALA A 175 17.24 -0.73 34.18
CA ALA A 175 15.97 -0.33 33.57
C ALA A 175 16.16 0.87 32.64
N ASP A 176 16.08 0.61 31.33
CA ASP A 176 16.33 1.62 30.29
C ASP A 176 15.24 2.69 30.19
N LYS A 177 14.06 2.42 30.78
CA LYS A 177 12.90 3.32 30.76
C LYS A 177 12.72 4.14 32.03
N LEU A 178 13.45 3.84 33.12
CA LEU A 178 13.20 4.42 34.43
C LEU A 178 14.23 5.48 34.84
N LEU A 179 13.73 6.59 35.36
CA LEU A 179 14.49 7.60 36.10
C LEU A 179 14.07 7.57 37.57
N LYS A 180 15.05 7.66 38.46
CA LYS A 180 14.89 7.79 39.91
C LYS A 180 15.00 9.26 40.28
N PHE A 181 13.95 9.81 40.87
CA PHE A 181 13.90 11.18 41.35
C PHE A 181 13.94 11.22 42.87
N THR A 182 14.68 12.17 43.41
CA THR A 182 14.60 12.59 44.82
C THR A 182 13.97 13.97 44.84
N LEU A 183 12.81 14.10 45.47
CA LEU A 183 11.97 15.29 45.48
C LEU A 183 11.84 15.84 46.89
N ASP A 184 11.70 17.15 46.99
CA ASP A 184 11.28 17.85 48.21
C ASP A 184 9.90 18.47 48.00
N ALA A 185 8.91 18.00 48.75
CA ALA A 185 7.52 18.46 48.64
C ALA A 185 7.14 19.49 49.72
N GLY A 186 8.12 20.03 50.46
CA GLY A 186 7.89 20.93 51.59
C GLY A 186 7.39 20.22 52.86
N ASP A 187 7.45 18.89 52.90
CA ASP A 187 7.28 18.07 54.11
C ASP A 187 8.63 17.88 54.80
N GLU A 188 8.65 17.44 56.07
CA GLU A 188 9.88 17.07 56.78
C GLU A 188 10.52 15.79 56.19
N GLY A 189 11.15 15.90 55.02
CA GLY A 189 11.93 14.82 54.39
C GLY A 189 11.92 14.83 52.86
N THR A 190 12.87 14.09 52.28
CA THR A 190 12.92 13.86 50.83
C THR A 190 12.14 12.61 50.44
N ARG A 191 11.39 12.68 49.34
CA ARG A 191 10.65 11.55 48.79
C ARG A 191 11.36 11.01 47.55
N GLN A 192 11.43 9.69 47.44
CA GLN A 192 11.98 9.04 46.26
C GLN A 192 10.85 8.49 45.38
N ILE A 193 10.86 8.81 44.08
CA ILE A 193 9.94 8.23 43.10
C ILE A 193 10.69 7.65 41.89
N LEU A 194 10.07 6.67 41.22
CA LEU A 194 10.55 6.09 39.96
C LEU A 194 9.56 6.45 38.86
N SER A 195 10.04 7.01 37.75
CA SER A 195 9.20 7.42 36.63
C SER A 195 9.69 6.84 35.31
N GLY A 196 8.75 6.35 34.49
CA GLY A 196 8.97 5.71 33.19
C GLY A 196 9.26 6.66 32.03
N ILE A 197 9.66 7.90 32.31
CA ILE A 197 9.76 8.98 31.32
C ILE A 197 11.14 9.14 30.69
N ARG A 198 12.07 8.20 30.89
CA ARG A 198 13.46 8.31 30.43
C ARG A 198 13.59 8.52 28.92
N GLU A 199 12.73 7.86 28.13
CA GLU A 199 12.72 7.99 26.65
C GLU A 199 12.34 9.40 26.19
N PHE A 200 11.53 10.13 26.97
CA PHE A 200 11.03 11.47 26.62
C PHE A 200 11.94 12.59 27.15
N TYR A 201 12.80 12.28 28.13
CA TYR A 201 13.73 13.23 28.74
C TYR A 201 15.17 12.69 28.70
N PRO A 202 15.78 12.65 27.50
CA PRO A 202 17.17 12.20 27.34
C PRO A 202 18.15 13.12 28.10
N ASP A 203 17.85 14.42 28.19
CA ASP A 203 18.62 15.39 28.99
C ASP A 203 18.10 15.51 30.44
N TYR A 204 17.92 14.38 31.13
CA TYR A 204 17.30 14.36 32.47
C TYR A 204 18.03 15.24 33.50
N GLU A 205 19.33 15.51 33.33
CA GLU A 205 20.08 16.40 34.23
C GLU A 205 19.53 17.83 34.26
N LYS A 206 18.88 18.30 33.19
CA LYS A 206 18.22 19.62 33.13
C LYS A 206 16.96 19.72 33.98
N LEU A 207 16.50 18.60 34.55
CA LEU A 207 15.34 18.57 35.44
C LEU A 207 15.71 18.89 36.88
N LYS A 208 17.00 18.86 37.25
CA LYS A 208 17.44 19.25 38.61
C LYS A 208 17.11 20.73 38.87
N GLY A 209 16.53 21.02 40.03
CA GLY A 209 16.14 22.36 40.46
C GLY A 209 14.84 22.90 39.84
N LYS A 210 14.10 22.08 39.08
CA LYS A 210 12.76 22.45 38.60
C LYS A 210 11.69 22.08 39.62
N LYS A 211 10.61 22.87 39.63
CA LYS A 211 9.38 22.67 40.43
C LYS A 211 8.23 22.27 39.52
#